data_AF-A0A7Y6ZZ55-F1
#
_entry.id   AF-A0A7Y6ZZ55-F1
#
_cell.length_a   1.000
_cell.length_b   1.000
_cell.length_c   1.000
_cell.angle_alpha   90.00
_cell.angle_beta   90.00
_cell.angle_gamma   90.00
#
_symmetry.space_group_name_H-M   'P 1'
#
loop_
_entity.id
_entity.type
_entity.pdbx_description
1 polymer ?
#
loop_
_entity_poly.entity_id
_entity_poly.type
_entity_poly.pdbx_seq_one_letter_code
_entity_poly.pdbx_strand_id
1 'polypeptide(L)'
;MVRHAEYRFLSVLLFLPPSASAYEGLNSNHVPPQAYACSNCDIRAAEKIAIEAAPDNDCKVDKSRPTTSVCEPVTKDVFIPVLSNQEVFKFTVTTRINAQNLPVVSVVPSRVLPEESAVMDKFFDFYADLEQALSKVSIATAELAQSNVNETNYTTAIQNTPQPDRCANHPAYYFKNLGNVREIKNKLASRLRAEFKADSSVISQYAQHNLLALWGDSFDNRVAFNVNFANNPANTIHPLFNLTLHKAATKIDGFQYGELFGGNTADLTDGGISSCLTELLSELAKPSAASPTHGGGDGSFGNPYVGTDTDNAPDSSFCQFTRDVTLCNTDSEGNSECPTTAVTWIDRCGLKPG
;
A
#
# COMPACT_ATOMS: atom_id res chain seq x y z
N MET A 1 24.68 9.02 -19.89
CA MET A 1 23.52 8.31 -19.29
C MET A 1 23.07 9.10 -18.08
N VAL A 2 22.04 9.94 -18.21
CA VAL A 2 21.44 10.68 -17.10
C VAL A 2 20.44 9.75 -16.43
N ARG A 3 20.78 9.17 -15.27
CA ARG A 3 19.81 8.42 -14.46
C ARG A 3 18.75 9.42 -14.00
N HIS A 4 17.50 9.22 -14.40
CA HIS A 4 16.37 9.94 -13.82
C HIS A 4 16.27 9.54 -12.35
N ALA A 5 16.38 10.51 -11.45
CA ALA A 5 16.06 10.30 -10.05
C ALA A 5 14.54 10.09 -9.94
N GLU A 6 14.11 8.96 -9.38
CA GLU A 6 12.72 8.77 -8.97
C GLU A 6 12.45 9.65 -7.75
N TYR A 7 11.62 10.67 -7.92
CA TYR A 7 11.18 11.55 -6.83
C TYR A 7 9.96 10.92 -6.15
N ARG A 8 10.11 10.46 -4.90
CA ARG A 8 8.98 10.14 -4.04
C ARG A 8 8.72 11.35 -3.14
N PHE A 9 7.61 12.05 -3.37
CA PHE A 9 7.21 13.18 -2.55
C PHE A 9 6.63 12.69 -1.21
N LEU A 10 7.33 12.99 -0.12
CA LEU A 10 6.80 12.91 1.24
C LEU A 10 6.67 14.34 1.75
N SER A 11 5.45 14.89 1.74
CA SER A 11 5.17 16.21 2.30
C SER A 11 4.91 16.09 3.79
N VAL A 12 5.69 16.78 4.61
CA VAL A 12 5.60 16.76 6.08
C VAL A 12 5.26 18.17 6.58
N LEU A 13 4.13 18.29 7.26
CA LEU A 13 3.77 19.51 8.00
C LEU A 13 4.34 19.42 9.42
N LEU A 14 5.43 20.14 9.69
CA LEU A 14 5.98 20.31 11.03
C LEU A 14 5.11 21.31 11.81
N PHE A 15 4.26 20.82 12.71
CA PHE A 15 3.72 21.67 13.77
C PHE A 15 4.69 21.66 14.95
N LEU A 16 5.39 22.77 15.16
CA LEU A 16 6.14 22.99 16.40
C LEU A 16 5.19 22.79 17.60
N PRO A 17 5.63 22.13 18.68
CA PRO A 17 4.82 22.00 19.87
C PRO A 17 4.41 23.40 20.38
N PRO A 18 3.18 23.58 20.89
CA PRO A 18 2.72 24.85 21.40
C PRO A 18 3.35 25.14 22.77
N SER A 19 4.64 25.49 22.80
CA SER A 19 5.14 26.38 23.86
C SER A 19 4.71 27.79 23.49
N ALA A 20 3.44 28.07 23.80
CA ALA A 20 2.69 29.29 23.49
C ALA A 20 3.14 30.51 24.31
N SER A 21 4.44 30.84 24.30
CA SER A 21 4.92 32.07 24.94
C SER A 21 6.08 32.79 24.23
N ALA A 22 6.51 32.35 23.05
CA ALA A 22 7.64 32.97 22.34
C ALA A 22 7.32 33.60 20.97
N TYR A 23 6.07 33.53 20.48
CA TYR A 23 5.70 34.01 19.14
C TYR A 23 4.56 35.05 19.13
N GLU A 24 4.38 35.80 20.22
CA GLU A 24 3.55 37.03 20.19
C GLU A 24 4.34 38.16 19.53
N GLY A 25 4.26 38.24 18.19
CA GLY A 25 4.87 39.32 17.42
C GLY A 25 5.14 39.02 15.95
N LEU A 26 4.82 37.82 15.44
CA LEU A 26 5.03 37.52 14.03
C LEU A 26 4.03 38.27 13.15
N ASN A 27 4.61 39.09 12.27
CA ASN A 27 3.95 39.76 11.16
C ASN A 27 3.11 38.74 10.35
N SER A 28 1.91 39.12 9.88
CA SER A 28 0.91 38.23 9.26
C SER A 28 1.36 37.50 7.99
N ASN A 29 2.59 37.74 7.54
CA ASN A 29 3.14 37.26 6.28
C ASN A 29 4.08 36.06 6.43
N HIS A 30 4.26 35.54 7.65
CA HIS A 30 5.10 34.37 7.88
C HIS A 30 4.27 33.08 7.87
N VAL A 31 4.48 32.24 6.86
CA VAL A 31 3.87 30.91 6.77
C VAL A 31 4.68 29.95 7.65
N PRO A 32 4.05 29.03 8.40
CA PRO A 32 4.76 28.05 9.20
C PRO A 32 5.78 27.26 8.36
N PRO A 33 6.93 26.89 8.95
CA PRO A 33 7.93 26.09 8.25
C PRO A 33 7.36 24.74 7.80
N GLN A 34 7.85 24.24 6.67
CA GLN A 34 7.45 22.94 6.12
C GLN A 34 8.66 22.06 5.84
N ALA A 35 8.48 20.74 5.86
CA ALA A 35 9.55 19.78 5.58
C ALA A 35 9.19 18.83 4.43
N TYR A 36 10.21 18.43 3.66
CA TYR A 36 10.09 17.49 2.56
C TYR A 36 11.30 16.56 2.56
N ALA A 37 11.12 15.25 2.66
CA ALA A 37 12.24 14.32 2.73
C ALA A 37 12.71 13.86 1.33
N CYS A 38 14.01 13.61 1.18
CA CYS A 38 14.57 12.94 0.02
C CYS A 38 15.42 11.74 0.47
N SER A 39 15.43 10.65 -0.30
CA SER A 39 16.20 9.45 0.06
C SER A 39 17.72 9.71 -0.03
N ASN A 40 18.16 10.21 -1.19
CA ASN A 40 19.54 10.60 -1.44
C ASN A 40 19.51 11.77 -2.42
N CYS A 41 19.77 12.98 -1.93
CA CYS A 41 19.79 14.17 -2.77
C CYS A 41 20.92 15.11 -2.35
N ASP A 42 21.51 15.78 -3.34
CA ASP A 42 22.44 16.88 -3.11
C ASP A 42 21.68 18.20 -2.92
N ILE A 43 22.41 19.26 -2.59
CA ILE A 43 21.84 20.60 -2.36
C ILE A 43 21.05 21.12 -3.58
N ARG A 44 21.41 20.75 -4.82
CA ARG A 44 20.71 21.22 -6.03
C ARG A 44 19.37 20.51 -6.21
N ALA A 45 19.34 19.21 -5.95
CA ALA A 45 18.10 18.44 -5.94
C ALA A 45 17.17 18.89 -4.80
N ALA A 46 17.73 19.19 -3.63
CA ALA A 46 16.99 19.78 -2.53
C ALA A 46 16.46 21.19 -2.87
N GLU A 47 17.26 22.05 -3.49
CA GLU A 47 16.82 23.37 -3.96
C GLU A 47 15.61 23.25 -4.92
N LYS A 48 15.62 22.27 -5.84
CA LYS A 48 14.49 22.02 -6.73
C LYS A 48 13.21 21.67 -5.97
N ILE A 49 13.30 20.80 -4.94
CA ILE A 49 12.16 20.47 -4.06
C ILE A 49 11.68 21.74 -3.33
N ALA A 50 12.59 22.60 -2.87
CA ALA A 50 12.23 23.85 -2.21
C ALA A 50 11.52 24.84 -3.15
N ILE A 51 11.90 24.90 -4.43
CA ILE A 51 11.20 25.70 -5.47
C ILE A 51 9.78 25.17 -5.68
N GLU A 52 9.62 23.85 -5.80
CA GLU A 52 8.32 23.20 -5.99
C GLU A 52 7.41 23.37 -4.76
N ALA A 53 8.00 23.51 -3.57
CA ALA A 53 7.33 23.79 -2.32
C ALA A 53 7.11 25.28 -2.01
N ALA A 54 7.32 26.19 -2.97
CA ALA A 54 7.18 27.62 -2.74
C ALA A 54 5.76 27.99 -2.25
N PRO A 55 5.62 28.94 -1.31
CA PRO A 55 4.31 29.39 -0.87
C PRO A 55 3.58 30.10 -2.01
N ASP A 56 2.27 29.90 -2.12
CA ASP A 56 1.44 30.67 -3.04
C ASP A 56 1.38 32.13 -2.58
N ASN A 57 1.39 33.06 -3.55
CA ASN A 57 1.17 34.48 -3.31
C ASN A 57 -0.11 34.89 -4.04
N ASP A 58 -1.23 34.82 -3.34
CA ASP A 58 -2.58 35.11 -3.88
C ASP A 58 -2.85 36.60 -4.09
N CYS A 59 -1.85 37.46 -3.89
CA CYS A 59 -2.00 38.89 -4.12
C CYS A 59 -2.29 39.18 -5.60
N LYS A 60 -3.34 39.98 -5.84
CA LYS A 60 -3.71 40.45 -7.18
C LYS A 60 -3.31 41.92 -7.33
N VAL A 61 -2.41 42.21 -8.26
CA VAL A 61 -2.06 43.60 -8.60
C VAL A 61 -3.21 44.20 -9.42
N ASP A 62 -3.98 45.11 -8.82
CA ASP A 62 -5.07 45.81 -9.51
C ASP A 62 -4.49 46.91 -10.41
N LYS A 63 -4.45 46.65 -11.71
CA LYS A 63 -3.93 47.60 -12.72
C LYS A 63 -4.84 48.82 -12.92
N SER A 64 -6.05 48.83 -12.36
CA SER A 64 -7.03 49.90 -12.58
C SER A 64 -6.87 51.10 -11.64
N ARG A 65 -6.08 50.96 -10.56
CA ARG A 65 -5.87 52.03 -9.59
C ARG A 65 -4.54 52.77 -9.83
N PRO A 66 -4.51 54.11 -9.77
CA PRO A 66 -3.30 54.92 -9.97
C PRO A 66 -2.29 54.79 -8.81
N THR A 67 -2.67 54.14 -7.70
CA THR A 67 -1.77 53.77 -6.61
C THR A 67 -1.19 52.40 -6.88
N THR A 68 0.15 52.28 -6.97
CA THR A 68 0.85 50.99 -7.11
C THR A 68 0.46 50.04 -5.98
N SER A 69 -0.40 49.06 -6.25
CA SER A 69 -0.62 47.96 -5.31
C SER A 69 0.66 47.13 -5.26
N VAL A 70 1.45 47.28 -4.21
CA VAL A 70 2.65 46.49 -3.97
C VAL A 70 2.21 45.20 -3.29
N CYS A 71 2.37 44.07 -3.97
CA CYS A 71 2.19 42.77 -3.35
C CYS A 71 3.37 42.50 -2.41
N GLU A 72 3.08 42.29 -1.13
CA GLU A 72 4.11 41.87 -0.20
C GLU A 72 4.58 40.45 -0.57
N PRO A 73 5.89 40.19 -0.54
CA PRO A 73 6.42 38.86 -0.78
C PRO A 73 5.98 37.93 0.36
N VAL A 74 5.61 36.71 0.01
CA VAL A 74 5.32 35.65 0.98
C VAL A 74 6.57 34.81 1.15
N THR A 75 7.02 34.64 2.39
CA THR A 75 8.24 33.91 2.71
C THR A 75 7.94 32.75 3.64
N LYS A 76 8.56 31.60 3.36
CA LYS A 76 8.46 30.38 4.15
C LYS A 76 9.82 29.69 4.24
N ASP A 77 10.13 29.13 5.40
CA ASP A 77 11.28 28.25 5.55
C ASP A 77 10.91 26.80 5.18
N VAL A 78 11.76 26.15 4.39
CA VAL A 78 11.60 24.78 3.91
C VAL A 78 12.80 23.94 4.35
N PHE A 79 12.53 22.82 5.03
CA PHE A 79 13.52 21.86 5.49
C PHE A 79 13.51 20.62 4.60
N ILE A 80 14.69 20.15 4.21
CA ILE A 80 14.85 18.97 3.36
C ILE A 80 15.83 17.99 4.02
N PRO A 81 15.33 17.09 4.88
CA PRO A 81 16.14 16.00 5.42
C PRO A 81 16.48 14.97 4.34
N VAL A 82 17.76 14.60 4.29
CA VAL A 82 18.33 13.57 3.42
C VAL A 82 18.46 12.27 4.21
N LEU A 83 17.61 11.30 3.90
CA LEU A 83 17.46 10.09 4.71
C LEU A 83 18.73 9.22 4.72
N SER A 84 19.53 9.22 3.65
CA SER A 84 20.72 8.38 3.53
C SER A 84 21.91 8.80 4.39
N ASN A 85 22.05 10.10 4.70
CA ASN A 85 23.20 10.64 5.43
C ASN A 85 22.81 11.54 6.61
N GLN A 86 21.51 11.67 6.90
CA GLN A 86 20.95 12.51 7.96
C GLN A 86 21.33 14.00 7.85
N GLU A 87 21.66 14.47 6.65
CA GLU A 87 21.88 15.90 6.39
C GLU A 87 20.54 16.62 6.26
N VAL A 88 20.48 17.89 6.67
CA VAL A 88 19.27 18.72 6.50
C VAL A 88 19.62 20.00 5.77
N PHE A 89 19.00 20.20 4.62
CA PHE A 89 19.08 21.48 3.92
C PHE A 89 17.93 22.38 4.37
N LYS A 90 18.23 23.62 4.75
CA LYS A 90 17.23 24.65 5.02
C LYS A 90 17.26 25.70 3.91
N PHE A 91 16.09 26.04 3.41
CA PHE A 91 15.91 27.08 2.40
C PHE A 91 14.87 28.08 2.85
N THR A 92 15.17 29.37 2.72
CA THR A 92 14.17 30.42 2.80
C THR A 92 13.63 30.65 1.40
N VAL A 93 12.36 30.30 1.19
CA VAL A 93 11.66 30.38 -0.10
C VAL A 93 10.73 31.55 -0.09
N THR A 94 10.92 32.47 -1.04
CA THR A 94 10.12 33.69 -1.17
C THR A 94 9.43 33.72 -2.51
N THR A 95 8.11 33.91 -2.49
CA THR A 95 7.29 34.10 -3.69
C THR A 95 6.85 35.56 -3.78
N ARG A 96 7.26 36.24 -4.86
CA ARG A 96 6.90 37.63 -5.16
C ARG A 96 6.13 37.71 -6.48
N ILE A 97 5.26 38.69 -6.62
CA ILE A 97 4.58 38.98 -7.89
C ILE A 97 5.39 40.04 -8.65
N ASN A 98 5.78 39.75 -9.89
CA ASN A 98 6.51 40.71 -10.74
C ASN A 98 5.57 41.73 -11.41
N ALA A 99 6.14 42.66 -12.18
CA ALA A 99 5.39 43.72 -12.87
C ALA A 99 4.36 43.18 -13.90
N GLN A 100 4.53 41.93 -14.36
CA GLN A 100 3.61 41.24 -15.27
C GLN A 100 2.51 40.49 -14.54
N ASN A 101 2.41 40.60 -13.21
CA ASN A 101 1.50 39.84 -12.36
C ASN A 101 1.74 38.32 -12.43
N LEU A 102 3.01 37.92 -12.55
CA LEU A 102 3.44 36.52 -12.51
C LEU A 102 4.21 36.24 -11.22
N PRO A 103 4.01 35.07 -10.59
CA PRO A 103 4.81 34.66 -9.45
C PRO A 103 6.26 34.39 -9.87
N VAL A 104 7.18 34.90 -9.08
CA VAL A 104 8.62 34.65 -9.19
C VAL A 104 9.09 34.11 -7.86
N VAL A 105 9.64 32.91 -7.88
CA VAL A 105 10.18 32.22 -6.70
C VAL A 105 11.68 32.52 -6.60
N SER A 106 12.15 32.85 -5.40
CA SER A 106 13.56 32.91 -5.06
C SER A 106 13.84 32.00 -3.87
N VAL A 107 14.91 31.22 -3.96
CA VAL A 107 15.34 30.28 -2.93
C VAL A 107 16.71 30.70 -2.43
N VAL A 108 16.86 30.82 -1.11
CA VAL A 108 18.14 31.17 -0.47
C VAL A 108 18.49 30.09 0.54
N PRO A 109 19.63 29.40 0.40
CA PRO A 109 20.12 28.47 1.42
C PRO A 109 20.32 29.21 2.75
N SER A 110 19.82 28.61 3.83
CA SER A 110 19.96 29.12 5.19
C SER A 110 20.57 28.06 6.09
N ARG A 111 21.09 28.49 7.24
CA ARG A 111 21.64 27.55 8.23
C ARG A 111 20.52 27.00 9.09
N VAL A 112 20.55 25.70 9.34
CA VAL A 112 19.71 25.04 10.33
C VAL A 112 20.14 25.52 11.72
N LEU A 113 19.21 26.09 12.48
CA LEU A 113 19.47 26.54 13.85
C LEU A 113 19.56 25.33 14.81
N PRO A 114 20.25 25.45 15.95
CA PRO A 114 20.38 24.34 16.90
C PRO A 114 19.04 23.74 17.36
N GLU A 115 18.05 24.60 17.59
CA GLU A 115 16.69 24.18 17.96
C GLU A 115 15.94 23.46 16.83
N GLU A 116 16.17 23.87 15.58
CA GLU A 116 15.62 23.20 14.39
C GLU A 116 16.30 21.85 14.17
N SER A 117 17.62 21.79 14.37
CA SER A 117 18.41 20.54 14.32
C SER A 117 17.86 19.52 15.31
N ALA A 118 17.58 19.93 16.55
CA ALA A 118 17.03 19.03 17.56
C ALA A 118 15.63 18.47 17.20
N VAL A 119 14.85 19.17 16.37
CA VAL A 119 13.59 18.65 15.82
C VAL A 119 13.86 17.69 14.68
N MET A 120 14.84 17.96 13.82
CA MET A 120 15.23 17.09 12.71
C MET A 120 15.89 15.79 13.18
N ASP A 121 16.67 15.83 14.27
CA ASP A 121 17.26 14.63 14.89
C ASP A 121 16.15 13.67 15.32
N LYS A 122 15.08 14.18 15.97
CA LYS A 122 13.90 13.39 16.31
C LYS A 122 13.18 12.81 15.08
N PHE A 123 13.18 13.54 13.97
CA PHE A 123 12.62 13.02 12.71
C PHE A 123 13.45 11.84 12.18
N PHE A 124 14.78 11.91 12.24
CA PHE A 124 15.65 10.81 11.81
C PHE A 124 15.56 9.60 12.75
N ASP A 125 15.50 9.81 14.06
CA ASP A 125 15.26 8.74 15.03
C ASP A 125 13.95 8.01 14.71
N PHE A 126 12.87 8.77 14.50
CA PHE A 126 11.58 8.23 14.09
C PHE A 126 11.66 7.46 12.76
N TYR A 127 12.34 8.01 11.75
CA TYR A 127 12.48 7.34 10.45
C TYR A 127 13.26 6.02 10.59
N ALA A 128 14.31 6.00 11.41
CA ALA A 128 15.07 4.79 11.72
C ALA A 128 14.21 3.75 12.45
N ASP A 129 13.41 4.16 13.43
CA ASP A 129 12.48 3.28 14.15
C ASP A 129 11.41 2.72 13.21
N LEU A 130 10.90 3.54 12.29
CA LEU A 130 9.96 3.12 11.26
C LEU A 130 10.60 2.11 10.30
N GLU A 131 11.81 2.35 9.78
CA GLU A 131 12.53 1.38 8.95
C GLU A 131 12.83 0.09 9.71
N GLN A 132 13.14 0.18 11.01
CA GLN A 132 13.36 -0.98 11.86
C GLN A 132 12.05 -1.77 12.07
N ALA A 133 10.93 -1.09 12.31
CA ALA A 133 9.62 -1.72 12.42
C ALA A 133 9.21 -2.38 11.09
N LEU A 134 9.40 -1.69 9.97
CA LEU A 134 9.10 -2.22 8.64
C LEU A 134 9.99 -3.41 8.28
N SER A 135 11.27 -3.41 8.64
CA SER A 135 12.16 -4.57 8.43
C SER A 135 11.80 -5.76 9.32
N LYS A 136 11.32 -5.52 10.55
CA LYS A 136 10.73 -6.56 11.41
C LYS A 136 9.41 -7.10 10.86
N VAL A 137 8.61 -6.26 10.21
CA VAL A 137 7.35 -6.65 9.55
C VAL A 137 7.63 -7.34 8.20
N SER A 138 8.81 -7.15 7.62
CA SER A 138 9.21 -7.85 6.38
C SER A 138 9.38 -9.35 6.66
N ILE A 139 8.30 -10.10 6.38
CA ILE A 139 8.22 -11.53 6.03
C ILE A 139 8.79 -12.53 7.07
N ALA A 140 10.01 -12.35 7.57
CA ALA A 140 10.70 -13.26 8.49
C ALA A 140 9.96 -13.49 9.83
N THR A 141 9.23 -12.50 10.36
CA THR A 141 8.45 -12.69 11.61
C THR A 141 7.09 -13.34 11.36
N ALA A 142 6.59 -13.33 10.12
CA ALA A 142 5.45 -14.15 9.71
C ALA A 142 5.90 -15.59 9.37
N GLU A 143 7.14 -15.77 8.90
CA GLU A 143 7.73 -17.07 8.56
C GLU A 143 8.27 -17.84 9.77
N LEU A 144 8.81 -17.18 10.81
CA LEU A 144 9.32 -17.88 12.02
C LEU A 144 8.22 -18.38 12.97
N ALA A 145 6.96 -18.11 12.66
CA ALA A 145 5.81 -18.81 13.23
C ALA A 145 5.30 -19.96 12.33
N GLN A 146 6.11 -20.41 11.35
CA GLN A 146 5.94 -21.74 10.77
C GLN A 146 6.14 -22.76 11.89
N SER A 147 5.00 -23.19 12.42
CA SER A 147 4.82 -24.51 13.01
C SER A 147 5.69 -25.50 12.24
N ASN A 148 6.51 -26.26 12.98
CA ASN A 148 7.07 -27.52 12.51
C ASN A 148 5.92 -28.47 12.14
N VAL A 149 5.23 -28.21 11.03
CA VAL A 149 4.38 -29.19 10.37
C VAL A 149 5.35 -30.04 9.59
N ASN A 150 5.82 -31.10 10.25
CA ASN A 150 6.39 -32.22 9.51
C ASN A 150 5.40 -32.56 8.38
N GLU A 151 5.87 -32.53 7.13
CA GLU A 151 5.22 -33.17 6.01
C GLU A 151 5.12 -34.68 6.32
N THR A 152 4.15 -35.06 7.14
CA THR A 152 3.71 -36.43 7.21
C THR A 152 2.85 -36.68 5.99
N ASN A 153 3.41 -37.50 5.09
CA ASN A 153 2.73 -38.35 4.12
C ASN A 153 1.20 -38.30 4.21
N TYR A 154 0.58 -37.80 3.14
CA TYR A 154 -0.84 -37.94 2.87
C TYR A 154 -1.21 -39.43 2.79
N THR A 155 -1.53 -40.03 3.93
CA THR A 155 -2.40 -41.20 3.99
C THR A 155 -3.75 -40.77 4.50
N THR A 156 -4.73 -40.91 3.63
CA THR A 156 -6.17 -40.78 3.84
C THR A 156 -6.62 -41.44 5.14
N ALA A 157 -6.87 -40.63 6.16
CA ALA A 157 -7.75 -40.99 7.27
C ALA A 157 -8.53 -39.75 7.68
N ILE A 158 -9.81 -39.73 7.30
CA ILE A 158 -10.79 -38.75 7.72
C ILE A 158 -10.95 -38.90 9.24
N GLN A 159 -10.30 -38.01 10.00
CA GLN A 159 -10.66 -37.79 11.40
C GLN A 159 -11.26 -36.39 11.53
N ASN A 160 -12.54 -36.37 11.89
CA ASN A 160 -13.36 -35.18 12.14
C ASN A 160 -12.96 -34.50 13.46
N THR A 161 -11.74 -33.96 13.54
CA THR A 161 -11.50 -32.80 14.39
C THR A 161 -11.84 -31.55 13.56
N PRO A 162 -12.40 -30.48 14.16
CA PRO A 162 -12.52 -29.20 13.47
C PRO A 162 -11.10 -28.71 13.18
N GLN A 163 -10.55 -29.11 12.05
CA GLN A 163 -9.26 -28.62 11.61
C GLN A 163 -9.41 -27.11 11.39
N PRO A 164 -8.50 -26.28 11.93
CA PRO A 164 -8.47 -24.88 11.57
C PRO A 164 -8.46 -24.79 10.04
N ASP A 165 -9.30 -23.90 9.48
CA ASP A 165 -9.43 -23.71 8.04
C ASP A 165 -8.02 -23.57 7.45
N ARG A 166 -7.64 -24.54 6.60
CA ARG A 166 -6.28 -24.63 6.06
C ARG A 166 -5.92 -23.40 5.22
N CYS A 167 -6.93 -22.65 4.78
CA CYS A 167 -6.77 -21.43 4.02
C CYS A 167 -6.76 -20.18 4.89
N ALA A 168 -6.89 -20.27 6.22
CA ALA A 168 -7.06 -19.11 7.10
C ALA A 168 -5.96 -18.05 7.02
N ASN A 169 -4.74 -18.40 6.58
CA ASN A 169 -3.62 -17.47 6.36
C ASN A 169 -3.35 -17.17 4.87
N HIS A 170 -4.08 -17.83 3.97
CA HIS A 170 -3.93 -17.68 2.53
C HIS A 170 -4.77 -16.49 2.01
N PRO A 171 -4.28 -15.70 1.04
CA PRO A 171 -5.01 -14.55 0.49
C PRO A 171 -6.43 -14.86 0.01
N ALA A 172 -6.66 -16.08 -0.50
CA ALA A 172 -7.98 -16.53 -0.94
C ALA A 172 -9.04 -16.46 0.19
N TYR A 173 -8.65 -16.69 1.45
CA TYR A 173 -9.57 -16.63 2.59
C TYR A 173 -10.21 -15.25 2.76
N TYR A 174 -9.50 -14.16 2.43
CA TYR A 174 -10.07 -12.81 2.46
C TYR A 174 -11.27 -12.67 1.54
N PHE A 175 -11.28 -13.35 0.39
CA PHE A 175 -12.28 -13.19 -0.65
C PHE A 175 -13.47 -14.15 -0.53
N LYS A 176 -13.42 -15.15 0.35
CA LYS A 176 -14.52 -16.13 0.52
C LYS A 176 -15.83 -15.47 0.97
N ASN A 177 -15.79 -14.62 2.01
CA ASN A 177 -17.01 -13.99 2.53
C ASN A 177 -16.73 -12.72 3.36
N LEU A 178 -17.79 -11.95 3.63
CA LEU A 178 -17.72 -10.70 4.41
C LEU A 178 -17.23 -10.88 5.86
N GLY A 179 -17.45 -12.05 6.46
CA GLY A 179 -16.94 -12.38 7.79
C GLY A 179 -15.42 -12.37 7.80
N ASN A 180 -14.80 -13.05 6.84
CA ASN A 180 -13.34 -13.13 6.69
C ASN A 180 -12.73 -11.76 6.39
N VAL A 181 -13.38 -10.95 5.54
CA VAL A 181 -12.99 -9.56 5.27
C VAL A 181 -12.91 -8.75 6.58
N ARG A 182 -13.97 -8.82 7.40
CA ARG A 182 -14.03 -8.09 8.68
C ARG A 182 -12.98 -8.61 9.66
N GLU A 183 -12.81 -9.93 9.75
CA GLU A 183 -11.82 -10.56 10.62
C GLU A 183 -10.40 -10.08 10.30
N ILE A 184 -9.98 -10.16 9.03
CA ILE A 184 -8.64 -9.73 8.60
C ILE A 184 -8.43 -8.25 8.86
N LYS A 185 -9.39 -7.39 8.47
CA LYS A 185 -9.30 -5.94 8.72
C LYS A 185 -9.19 -5.63 10.21
N ASN A 186 -9.95 -6.31 11.07
CA ASN A 186 -9.90 -6.13 12.51
C ASN A 186 -8.56 -6.59 13.11
N LYS A 187 -8.03 -7.74 12.68
CA LYS A 187 -6.71 -8.23 13.09
C LYS A 187 -5.62 -7.24 12.69
N LEU A 188 -5.65 -6.75 11.45
CA LEU A 188 -4.67 -5.80 10.94
C LEU A 188 -4.75 -4.45 11.65
N ALA A 189 -5.96 -3.91 11.84
CA ALA A 189 -6.17 -2.68 12.61
C ALA A 189 -5.73 -2.82 14.07
N SER A 190 -5.91 -3.98 14.70
CA SER A 190 -5.43 -4.24 16.06
C SER A 190 -3.90 -4.23 16.14
N ARG A 191 -3.22 -4.89 15.19
CA ARG A 191 -1.76 -4.86 15.07
C ARG A 191 -1.23 -3.44 14.84
N LEU A 192 -1.83 -2.71 13.91
CA LEU A 192 -1.48 -1.30 13.68
C LEU A 192 -1.68 -0.46 14.96
N ARG A 193 -2.77 -0.64 15.72
CA ARG A 193 -2.93 0.05 17.00
C ARG A 193 -1.86 -0.32 18.03
N ALA A 194 -1.44 -1.58 18.08
CA ALA A 194 -0.41 -2.03 19.01
C ALA A 194 0.93 -1.36 18.70
N GLU A 195 1.32 -1.30 17.43
CA GLU A 195 2.56 -0.64 17.01
C GLU A 195 2.49 0.88 17.20
N PHE A 196 1.37 1.52 16.86
CA PHE A 196 1.23 2.98 17.00
C PHE A 196 1.12 3.44 18.46
N LYS A 197 0.73 2.57 19.39
CA LYS A 197 0.66 2.90 20.83
C LYS A 197 2.04 3.06 21.47
N ALA A 198 3.11 2.56 20.85
CA ALA A 198 4.46 2.72 21.38
C ALA A 198 4.97 4.18 21.27
N ASP A 199 4.43 5.03 20.39
CA ASP A 199 4.98 6.38 20.14
C ASP A 199 3.92 7.46 19.79
N SER A 200 2.87 7.56 20.60
CA SER A 200 1.61 8.23 20.25
C SER A 200 1.63 9.76 19.99
N SER A 201 2.71 10.49 20.28
CA SER A 201 2.73 11.96 20.08
C SER A 201 3.24 12.42 18.71
N VAL A 202 4.11 11.64 18.06
CA VAL A 202 4.77 12.03 16.79
C VAL A 202 3.99 11.52 15.58
N ILE A 203 3.34 10.36 15.69
CA ILE A 203 2.78 9.65 14.54
C ILE A 203 1.53 10.34 13.93
N SER A 204 0.80 11.11 14.73
CA SER A 204 -0.43 11.79 14.28
C SER A 204 -0.18 12.97 13.33
N GLN A 205 1.04 13.49 13.26
CA GLN A 205 1.40 14.63 12.39
C GLN A 205 1.90 14.22 10.99
N TYR A 206 2.27 12.94 10.77
CA TYR A 206 3.07 12.52 9.59
C TYR A 206 2.44 11.44 8.71
N ALA A 207 1.40 10.75 9.15
CA ALA A 207 0.88 9.57 8.46
C ALA A 207 0.05 9.86 7.18
N GLN A 208 0.22 11.02 6.53
CA GLN A 208 -0.66 11.46 5.45
C GLN A 208 -0.44 10.80 4.09
N HIS A 209 0.61 10.00 3.85
CA HIS A 209 0.82 9.41 2.52
C HIS A 209 1.26 7.93 2.51
N ASN A 210 0.46 7.13 1.79
CA ASN A 210 0.79 5.82 1.19
C ASN A 210 1.24 4.69 2.12
N LEU A 211 0.69 4.62 3.33
CA LEU A 211 0.88 3.45 4.18
C LEU A 211 0.17 2.23 3.57
N LEU A 212 0.94 1.18 3.29
CA LEU A 212 0.46 -0.10 2.81
C LEU A 212 0.59 -1.14 3.92
N ALA A 213 -0.53 -1.75 4.32
CA ALA A 213 -0.52 -2.88 5.24
C ALA A 213 -0.74 -4.18 4.46
N LEU A 214 0.04 -5.21 4.77
CA LEU A 214 0.01 -6.50 4.08
C LEU A 214 -0.50 -7.59 5.02
N TRP A 215 -1.27 -8.52 4.48
CA TRP A 215 -1.71 -9.74 5.16
C TRP A 215 -1.49 -10.94 4.23
N GLY A 216 -0.74 -11.94 4.68
CA GLY A 216 -0.36 -13.10 3.88
C GLY A 216 0.92 -13.72 4.39
N ASP A 217 1.40 -14.78 3.73
CA ASP A 217 2.58 -15.54 4.14
C ASP A 217 3.83 -15.21 3.30
N SER A 218 3.69 -14.57 2.14
CA SER A 218 4.81 -14.25 1.26
C SER A 218 4.53 -13.05 0.35
N PHE A 219 5.51 -12.64 -0.45
CA PHE A 219 5.27 -11.61 -1.46
C PHE A 219 4.24 -12.10 -2.48
N ASP A 220 4.34 -13.33 -2.98
CA ASP A 220 3.41 -13.81 -4.00
C ASP A 220 2.04 -14.21 -3.46
N ASN A 221 1.90 -14.33 -2.14
CA ASN A 221 0.65 -14.58 -1.45
C ASN A 221 0.35 -13.50 -0.41
N ARG A 222 -0.29 -12.40 -0.85
CA ARG A 222 -0.64 -11.28 0.01
C ARG A 222 -1.91 -10.54 -0.39
N VAL A 223 -2.64 -10.07 0.61
CA VAL A 223 -3.69 -9.05 0.49
C VAL A 223 -3.11 -7.74 1.00
N ALA A 224 -3.11 -6.72 0.14
CA ALA A 224 -2.57 -5.41 0.45
C ALA A 224 -3.69 -4.39 0.72
N PHE A 225 -3.47 -3.47 1.67
CA PHE A 225 -4.44 -2.46 2.07
C PHE A 225 -3.81 -1.07 2.13
N ASN A 226 -4.46 -0.10 1.50
CA ASN A 226 -4.23 1.30 1.80
C ASN A 226 -4.74 1.59 3.22
N VAL A 227 -3.85 2.11 4.05
CA VAL A 227 -4.16 2.51 5.42
C VAL A 227 -4.46 3.99 5.45
N ASN A 228 -5.72 4.33 5.70
CA ASN A 228 -6.13 5.69 6.00
C ASN A 228 -6.29 5.81 7.51
N PHE A 229 -5.62 6.80 8.11
CA PHE A 229 -5.78 7.09 9.54
C PHE A 229 -6.70 8.29 9.71
N ALA A 230 -7.58 8.23 10.71
CA ALA A 230 -8.36 9.37 11.16
C ALA A 230 -8.15 9.55 12.66
N ASN A 231 -7.85 10.78 13.08
CA ASN A 231 -7.88 11.15 14.48
C ASN A 231 -9.34 11.09 14.95
N ASN A 232 -9.61 10.31 15.99
CA ASN A 232 -10.92 10.31 16.62
C ASN A 232 -11.00 11.49 17.61
N PRO A 233 -11.77 12.54 17.31
CA PRO A 233 -11.86 13.72 18.19
C PRO A 233 -12.47 13.38 19.56
N ALA A 234 -13.24 12.29 19.66
CA ALA A 234 -13.85 11.85 20.91
C ALA A 234 -12.94 10.96 21.78
N ASN A 235 -11.86 10.40 21.21
CA ASN A 235 -10.95 9.53 21.93
C ASN A 235 -9.55 9.59 21.31
N THR A 236 -8.72 10.49 21.84
CA THR A 236 -7.33 10.71 21.39
C THR A 236 -6.40 9.51 21.63
N ILE A 237 -6.86 8.49 22.38
CA ILE A 237 -6.03 7.37 22.78
C ILE A 237 -5.97 6.28 21.69
N HIS A 238 -6.95 6.22 20.79
CA HIS A 238 -7.03 5.15 19.78
C HIS A 238 -7.25 5.70 18.36
N PRO A 239 -6.23 5.68 17.50
CA PRO A 239 -6.41 6.04 16.10
C PRO A 239 -7.43 5.10 15.44
N LEU A 240 -8.28 5.68 14.59
CA LEU A 240 -9.18 4.93 13.72
C LEU A 240 -8.43 4.64 12.42
N PHE A 241 -8.29 3.36 12.10
CA PHE A 241 -7.72 2.91 10.84
C PHE A 241 -8.85 2.47 9.91
N ASN A 242 -8.91 3.08 8.75
CA ASN A 242 -9.73 2.64 7.63
C ASN A 242 -8.83 1.92 6.62
N LEU A 243 -9.13 0.64 6.37
CA LEU A 243 -8.37 -0.23 5.48
C LEU A 243 -9.16 -0.44 4.19
N THR A 244 -8.59 0.01 3.07
CA THR A 244 -9.18 -0.17 1.73
C THR A 244 -8.28 -1.08 0.90
N LEU A 245 -8.85 -2.04 0.17
CA LEU A 245 -8.08 -3.02 -0.58
C LEU A 245 -7.23 -2.34 -1.65
N HIS A 246 -5.92 -2.57 -1.64
CA HIS A 246 -5.00 -2.09 -2.67
C HIS A 246 -4.88 -3.13 -3.78
N LYS A 247 -5.84 -3.14 -4.72
CA LYS A 247 -5.96 -4.13 -5.81
C LYS A 247 -4.62 -4.41 -6.53
N ALA A 248 -3.89 -3.37 -6.97
CA ALA A 248 -2.64 -3.54 -7.72
C ALA A 248 -1.47 -4.16 -6.92
N ALA A 249 -1.55 -4.14 -5.59
CA ALA A 249 -0.50 -4.70 -4.73
C ALA A 249 -0.92 -6.05 -4.12
N THR A 250 -2.16 -6.50 -4.35
CA THR A 250 -2.68 -7.78 -3.88
C THR A 250 -2.32 -8.89 -4.87
N LYS A 251 -1.83 -10.01 -4.36
CA LYS A 251 -1.52 -11.22 -5.12
C LYS A 251 -2.06 -12.48 -4.45
N ILE A 252 -2.51 -13.44 -5.26
CA ILE A 252 -2.95 -14.77 -4.84
C ILE A 252 -2.25 -15.78 -5.73
N ASP A 253 -1.46 -16.66 -5.13
CA ASP A 253 -0.57 -17.62 -5.80
C ASP A 253 0.31 -16.98 -6.89
N GLY A 254 0.82 -15.78 -6.61
CA GLY A 254 1.65 -15.00 -7.54
C GLY A 254 0.88 -14.16 -8.56
N PHE A 255 -0.39 -14.48 -8.81
CA PHE A 255 -1.27 -13.76 -9.73
C PHE A 255 -1.82 -12.48 -9.11
N GLN A 256 -1.84 -11.40 -9.89
CA GLN A 256 -2.36 -10.12 -9.43
C GLN A 256 -3.89 -10.14 -9.34
N TYR A 257 -4.44 -9.35 -8.43
CA TYR A 257 -5.89 -9.17 -8.31
C TYR A 257 -6.56 -8.83 -9.65
N GLY A 258 -5.94 -7.94 -10.45
CA GLY A 258 -6.48 -7.53 -11.74
C GLY A 258 -6.47 -8.62 -12.79
N GLU A 259 -5.59 -9.61 -12.68
CA GLU A 259 -5.57 -10.78 -13.56
C GLU A 259 -6.74 -11.71 -13.20
N LEU A 260 -6.93 -11.99 -11.90
CA LEU A 260 -7.96 -12.93 -11.42
C LEU A 260 -9.39 -12.37 -11.46
N PHE A 261 -9.55 -11.06 -11.22
CA PHE A 261 -10.86 -10.44 -10.98
C PHE A 261 -11.07 -9.12 -11.73
N GLY A 262 -10.23 -8.81 -12.73
CA GLY A 262 -10.28 -7.55 -13.48
C GLY A 262 -11.32 -7.50 -14.60
N GLY A 263 -12.07 -8.58 -14.84
CA GLY A 263 -13.09 -8.64 -15.90
C GLY A 263 -12.57 -9.14 -17.26
N ASN A 264 -11.35 -9.68 -17.30
CA ASN A 264 -10.71 -10.20 -18.52
C ASN A 264 -10.75 -11.74 -18.56
N THR A 265 -9.97 -12.35 -19.46
CA THR A 265 -9.66 -13.78 -19.40
C THR A 265 -8.36 -13.98 -18.62
N ALA A 266 -8.35 -14.94 -17.70
CA ALA A 266 -7.18 -15.33 -16.93
C ALA A 266 -6.86 -16.80 -17.24
N ASP A 267 -5.61 -17.09 -17.59
CA ASP A 267 -5.13 -18.46 -17.76
C ASP A 267 -4.13 -18.76 -16.66
N LEU A 268 -4.49 -19.70 -15.78
CA LEU A 268 -3.71 -20.13 -14.63
C LEU A 268 -3.09 -21.51 -14.86
N THR A 269 -3.19 -22.09 -16.06
CA THR A 269 -2.69 -23.44 -16.36
C THR A 269 -1.17 -23.55 -16.20
N ASP A 270 -0.42 -22.48 -16.46
CA ASP A 270 1.04 -22.42 -16.35
C ASP A 270 1.54 -22.07 -14.93
N GLY A 271 0.64 -21.71 -14.00
CA GLY A 271 1.01 -21.31 -12.64
C GLY A 271 0.63 -22.33 -11.58
N GLY A 272 1.47 -22.47 -10.56
CA GLY A 272 1.15 -23.28 -9.38
C GLY A 272 0.05 -22.62 -8.55
N ILE A 273 -1.20 -22.99 -8.78
CA ILE A 273 -2.33 -22.55 -7.96
C ILE A 273 -2.48 -23.43 -6.71
N SER A 274 -2.75 -22.81 -5.57
CA SER A 274 -3.04 -23.52 -4.33
C SER A 274 -4.44 -24.10 -4.36
N SER A 275 -4.68 -25.15 -3.55
CA SER A 275 -6.03 -25.67 -3.34
C SER A 275 -6.99 -24.60 -2.79
N CYS A 276 -6.47 -23.61 -2.07
CA CYS A 276 -7.26 -22.51 -1.52
C CYS A 276 -7.77 -21.55 -2.60
N LEU A 277 -6.95 -21.24 -3.60
CA LEU A 277 -7.40 -20.47 -4.76
C LEU A 277 -8.39 -21.27 -5.59
N THR A 278 -8.13 -22.55 -5.84
CA THR A 278 -9.06 -23.41 -6.60
C THR A 278 -10.43 -23.54 -5.94
N GLU A 279 -10.47 -23.68 -4.61
CA GLU A 279 -11.71 -23.68 -3.82
C GLU A 279 -12.44 -22.33 -3.96
N LEU A 280 -11.74 -21.20 -3.78
CA LEU A 280 -12.32 -19.87 -3.97
C LEU A 280 -12.88 -19.67 -5.38
N LEU A 281 -12.13 -20.05 -6.43
CA LEU A 281 -12.58 -19.93 -7.81
C LEU A 281 -13.82 -20.79 -8.05
N SER A 282 -13.88 -21.97 -7.45
CA SER A 282 -15.04 -22.87 -7.53
C SER A 282 -16.28 -22.31 -6.84
N GLU A 283 -16.12 -21.68 -5.66
CA GLU A 283 -17.20 -21.01 -4.92
C GLU A 283 -17.72 -19.77 -5.67
N LEU A 284 -16.83 -18.99 -6.28
CA LEU A 284 -17.17 -17.76 -7.02
C LEU A 284 -17.66 -18.03 -8.45
N ALA A 285 -17.38 -19.20 -8.99
CA ALA A 285 -17.80 -19.57 -10.34
C ALA A 285 -19.31 -19.77 -10.42
N LYS A 286 -19.93 -19.19 -11.44
CA LYS A 286 -21.32 -19.53 -11.75
C LYS A 286 -21.42 -21.01 -12.15
N PRO A 287 -22.54 -21.69 -11.87
CA PRO A 287 -22.80 -23.03 -12.41
C PRO A 287 -22.75 -22.96 -13.94
N SER A 288 -21.69 -23.49 -14.55
CA SER A 288 -21.59 -23.58 -16.01
C SER A 288 -22.35 -24.81 -16.49
N ALA A 289 -23.07 -24.66 -17.61
CA ALA A 289 -23.71 -25.76 -18.32
C ALA A 289 -22.70 -26.61 -19.12
N ALA A 290 -21.48 -26.11 -19.34
CA ALA A 290 -20.44 -26.83 -20.06
C ALA A 290 -19.74 -27.83 -19.13
N SER A 291 -19.73 -29.10 -19.51
CA SER A 291 -18.86 -30.09 -18.88
C SER A 291 -17.40 -29.67 -19.02
N PRO A 292 -16.55 -29.92 -18.00
CA PRO A 292 -15.12 -29.65 -18.12
C PRO A 292 -14.59 -30.39 -19.35
N THR A 293 -13.87 -29.66 -20.20
CA THR A 293 -13.10 -30.26 -21.28
C THR A 293 -12.01 -31.11 -20.67
N HIS A 294 -11.91 -32.37 -21.09
CA HIS A 294 -10.82 -33.23 -20.64
C HIS A 294 -9.53 -32.55 -21.10
N GLY A 295 -8.74 -32.08 -20.14
CA GLY A 295 -7.48 -31.40 -20.38
C GLY A 295 -6.44 -32.43 -20.78
N GLY A 296 -6.56 -32.97 -21.98
CA GLY A 296 -5.62 -33.96 -22.49
C GLY A 296 -4.37 -33.26 -23.01
N GLY A 297 -3.29 -33.31 -22.24
CA GLY A 297 -1.97 -33.18 -22.84
C GLY A 297 -1.58 -34.45 -23.59
N ASP A 298 -0.51 -34.37 -24.38
CA ASP A 298 0.01 -35.49 -25.18
C ASP A 298 0.96 -36.41 -24.39
N GLY A 299 1.19 -36.12 -23.10
CA GLY A 299 2.13 -36.85 -22.26
C GLY A 299 3.60 -36.61 -22.64
N SER A 300 3.91 -35.59 -23.44
CA SER A 300 5.28 -35.23 -23.79
C SER A 300 5.99 -34.49 -22.63
N PHE A 301 7.32 -34.37 -22.72
CA PHE A 301 8.11 -33.62 -21.74
C PHE A 301 7.70 -32.13 -21.67
N GLY A 302 7.08 -31.59 -22.73
CA GLY A 302 6.56 -30.23 -22.79
C GLY A 302 5.08 -30.10 -22.40
N ASN A 303 4.35 -31.21 -22.27
CA ASN A 303 2.94 -31.24 -21.88
C ASN A 303 2.63 -32.57 -21.15
N PRO A 304 3.02 -32.67 -19.86
CA PRO A 304 2.97 -33.93 -19.12
C PRO A 304 1.56 -34.37 -18.70
N TYR A 305 0.53 -33.56 -18.97
CA TYR A 305 -0.85 -33.94 -18.73
C TYR A 305 -1.25 -35.02 -19.73
N VAL A 306 -2.03 -36.04 -19.31
CA VAL A 306 -2.44 -37.14 -20.20
C VAL A 306 -3.97 -37.17 -20.22
N GLY A 307 -4.56 -37.01 -21.41
CA GLY A 307 -6.00 -37.14 -21.59
C GLY A 307 -6.46 -38.59 -21.40
N THR A 308 -7.73 -38.78 -21.06
CA THR A 308 -8.35 -40.10 -20.80
C THR A 308 -8.45 -41.03 -22.02
N ASP A 309 -7.89 -40.66 -23.18
CA ASP A 309 -7.96 -41.47 -24.41
C ASP A 309 -6.94 -42.63 -24.46
N THR A 310 -6.13 -42.80 -23.41
CA THR A 310 -5.37 -44.03 -23.23
C THR A 310 -6.12 -44.95 -22.27
N ASP A 311 -6.82 -45.95 -22.83
CA ASP A 311 -7.60 -47.00 -22.15
C ASP A 311 -6.89 -47.80 -21.02
N ASN A 312 -5.66 -47.44 -20.65
CA ASN A 312 -4.87 -48.09 -19.61
C ASN A 312 -3.99 -47.13 -18.77
N ALA A 313 -4.21 -45.81 -18.81
CA ALA A 313 -3.43 -44.88 -18.00
C ALA A 313 -3.97 -44.78 -16.55
N PRO A 314 -3.11 -44.92 -15.53
CA PRO A 314 -3.53 -44.84 -14.13
C PRO A 314 -3.94 -43.40 -13.75
N ASP A 315 -5.18 -43.24 -13.29
CA ASP A 315 -5.77 -42.29 -12.30
C ASP A 315 -5.11 -40.90 -12.05
N SER A 316 -4.43 -40.30 -13.02
CA SER A 316 -3.94 -38.92 -12.96
C SER A 316 -4.82 -38.01 -13.80
N SER A 317 -6.14 -38.08 -13.58
CA SER A 317 -7.10 -37.30 -14.35
C SER A 317 -7.12 -35.87 -13.84
N PHE A 318 -6.27 -35.01 -14.41
CA PHE A 318 -6.41 -33.56 -14.31
C PHE A 318 -7.29 -33.06 -15.46
N CYS A 319 -8.19 -32.12 -15.14
CA CYS A 319 -9.15 -31.52 -16.04
C CYS A 319 -8.85 -30.03 -16.13
N GLN A 320 -9.03 -29.48 -17.33
CA GLN A 320 -9.03 -28.05 -17.52
C GLN A 320 -10.44 -27.52 -17.25
N PHE A 321 -10.55 -26.56 -16.36
CA PHE A 321 -11.78 -25.85 -16.03
C PHE A 321 -11.67 -24.43 -16.56
N THR A 322 -12.63 -24.01 -17.38
CA THR A 322 -12.81 -22.60 -17.74
C THR A 322 -14.16 -22.16 -17.19
N ARG A 323 -14.18 -21.21 -16.26
CA ARG A 323 -15.41 -20.71 -15.64
C ARG A 323 -15.44 -19.21 -15.49
N ASP A 324 -16.65 -18.66 -15.58
CA ASP A 324 -16.94 -17.27 -15.27
C ASP A 324 -17.01 -17.07 -13.77
N VAL A 325 -15.99 -16.40 -13.23
CA VAL A 325 -15.83 -16.06 -11.82
C VAL A 325 -16.28 -14.63 -11.61
N THR A 326 -17.20 -14.39 -10.66
CA THR A 326 -17.69 -13.04 -10.36
C THR A 326 -17.35 -12.65 -8.93
N LEU A 327 -16.56 -11.58 -8.76
CA LEU A 327 -16.22 -11.05 -7.44
C LEU A 327 -16.75 -9.63 -7.30
N CYS A 328 -17.68 -9.43 -6.37
CA CYS A 328 -18.24 -8.11 -6.09
C CYS A 328 -17.34 -7.33 -5.12
N ASN A 329 -16.97 -6.11 -5.50
CA ASN A 329 -16.41 -5.12 -4.60
C ASN A 329 -17.46 -4.08 -4.28
N THR A 330 -17.46 -3.60 -3.04
CA THR A 330 -18.22 -2.41 -2.66
C THR A 330 -17.24 -1.29 -2.40
N ASP A 331 -17.44 -0.14 -3.04
CA ASP A 331 -16.63 1.05 -2.81
C ASP A 331 -16.97 1.74 -1.47
N SER A 332 -16.30 2.84 -1.16
CA SER A 332 -16.56 3.62 0.05
C SER A 332 -17.93 4.32 0.07
N GLU A 333 -18.57 4.45 -1.09
CA GLU A 333 -19.89 5.09 -1.26
C GLU A 333 -21.03 4.06 -1.19
N GLY A 334 -20.70 2.77 -1.14
CA GLY A 334 -21.66 1.68 -1.11
C GLY A 334 -22.05 1.14 -2.50
N ASN A 335 -21.46 1.67 -3.57
CA ASN A 335 -21.70 1.14 -4.92
C ASN A 335 -20.97 -0.19 -5.06
N SER A 336 -21.66 -1.19 -5.63
CA SER A 336 -21.04 -2.49 -5.88
C SER A 336 -20.73 -2.68 -7.35
N GLU A 337 -19.47 -3.01 -7.65
CA GLU A 337 -19.01 -3.42 -8.96
C GLU A 337 -18.66 -4.91 -8.92
N CYS A 338 -19.25 -5.71 -9.81
CA CYS A 338 -19.08 -7.16 -9.86
C CYS A 338 -18.52 -7.59 -11.22
N PRO A 339 -17.23 -7.33 -11.51
CA PRO A 339 -16.61 -7.81 -12.73
C PRO A 339 -16.69 -9.34 -12.81
N THR A 340 -16.94 -9.85 -14.02
CA THR A 340 -16.89 -11.27 -14.33
C THR A 340 -15.64 -11.56 -15.15
N THR A 341 -14.79 -12.46 -14.65
CA THR A 341 -13.53 -12.86 -15.30
C THR A 341 -13.66 -14.32 -15.73
N ALA A 342 -13.33 -14.64 -16.98
CA ALA A 342 -13.27 -16.02 -17.44
C ALA A 342 -11.92 -16.61 -17.04
N VAL A 343 -11.90 -17.50 -16.04
CA VAL A 343 -10.67 -18.07 -15.47
C VAL A 343 -10.52 -19.50 -15.95
N THR A 344 -9.35 -19.84 -16.47
CA THR A 344 -8.95 -21.19 -16.86
C THR A 344 -7.90 -21.74 -15.92
N TRP A 345 -8.07 -22.96 -15.41
CA TRP A 345 -7.09 -23.62 -14.54
C TRP A 345 -7.14 -25.14 -14.68
N ILE A 346 -6.13 -25.82 -14.12
CA ILE A 346 -6.02 -27.28 -14.07
C ILE A 346 -6.31 -27.77 -12.64
N ASP A 347 -7.21 -28.73 -12.49
CA ASP A 347 -7.49 -29.39 -11.20
C ASP A 347 -7.90 -30.86 -11.42
N ARG A 348 -8.00 -31.67 -10.37
CA ARG A 348 -8.39 -33.08 -10.48
C ARG A 348 -9.82 -33.22 -11.01
N CYS A 349 -9.99 -34.08 -12.02
CA CYS A 349 -11.28 -34.48 -12.55
C CYS A 349 -12.11 -35.21 -11.48
N GLY A 350 -13.44 -35.07 -11.55
CA GLY A 350 -14.37 -35.86 -10.75
C GLY A 350 -14.49 -35.47 -9.27
N LEU A 351 -13.67 -34.53 -8.77
CA LEU A 351 -13.97 -33.84 -7.52
C LEU A 351 -15.17 -32.93 -7.78
N LYS A 352 -16.29 -33.21 -7.12
CA LYS A 352 -17.36 -32.21 -7.01
C LYS A 352 -16.75 -30.99 -6.30
N PRO A 353 -16.94 -29.76 -6.80
CA PRO A 353 -16.62 -28.58 -6.01
C PRO A 353 -17.39 -28.71 -4.68
N GLY A 354 -16.63 -28.66 -3.58
CA GLY A 354 -17.13 -28.83 -2.21
C GLY A 354 -18.13 -27.75 -1.83
#